data_AF-A0A2G0E6L5-F1
#
_entry.id   AF-A0A2G0E6L5-F1
#
_cell.length_a   1.000
_cell.length_b   1.000
_cell.length_c   1.000
_cell.angle_alpha   90.00
_cell.angle_beta   90.00
_cell.angle_gamma   90.00
#
_symmetry.space_group_name_H-M   'P 1'
#
loop_
_entity.id
_entity.type
_entity.pdbx_description
1 polymer ?
#
loop_
_entity_poly.entity_id
_entity_poly.type
_entity_poly.pdbx_seq_one_letter_code
_entity_poly.pdbx_strand_id
1 'polypeptide(L)'
;APIWTHCVVCGETKGKFDYSSKYGGVICERHWSMDDHRYHADPRAVYFVRMFSAISYDKISGIHLKEETKQAIRELIDQLYDEYVGIHLKSKKFIDQMKSWAHVLKTPEKDQSKKEKETPEKEE
;
A
#
# COMPACT_ATOMS: atom_id res chain seq x y z
N ALA A 1 14.74 1.66 13.28
CA ALA A 1 13.46 1.80 12.56
C ALA A 1 13.40 3.20 11.97
N PRO A 2 12.88 3.37 10.75
CA PRO A 2 12.83 4.66 10.06
C PRO A 2 11.94 5.70 10.75
N ILE A 3 12.33 6.98 10.69
CA ILE A 3 11.59 8.10 11.32
C ILE A 3 10.55 8.66 10.32
N TRP A 4 9.26 8.47 10.62
CA TRP A 4 8.14 8.93 9.77
C TRP A 4 7.39 10.15 10.31
N THR A 5 7.58 10.49 11.59
CA THR A 5 6.73 11.47 12.28
C THR A 5 7.07 12.92 11.93
N HIS A 6 8.34 13.23 11.73
CA HIS A 6 8.84 14.59 11.54
C HIS A 6 10.07 14.59 10.63
N CYS A 7 10.43 15.76 10.08
CA CYS A 7 11.64 15.94 9.31
C CYS A 7 12.85 15.67 10.20
N VAL A 8 13.68 14.70 9.82
CA VAL A 8 14.87 14.31 10.59
C VAL A 8 15.91 15.42 10.72
N VAL A 9 15.84 16.48 9.91
CA VAL A 9 16.80 17.60 9.96
C VAL A 9 16.30 18.78 10.79
N CYS A 10 15.01 19.12 10.75
CA CYS A 10 14.50 20.31 11.45
C CYS A 10 13.28 20.09 12.34
N GLY A 11 12.75 18.87 12.43
CA GLY A 11 11.57 18.56 13.23
C GLY A 11 10.24 19.03 12.64
N GLU A 12 10.20 19.57 11.41
CA GLU A 12 8.94 19.94 10.76
C GLU A 12 7.98 18.74 10.70
N THR A 13 6.70 18.98 11.00
CA THR A 13 5.68 17.91 11.05
C THR A 13 4.65 18.06 9.93
N LYS A 14 4.55 19.25 9.32
CA LYS A 14 3.54 19.61 8.32
C LYS A 14 4.15 19.88 6.95
N GLY A 15 3.32 19.81 5.92
CA GLY A 15 3.71 20.03 4.52
C GLY A 15 4.10 18.75 3.79
N LYS A 16 4.85 18.91 2.69
CA LYS A 16 5.31 17.80 1.86
C LYS A 16 6.60 17.22 2.43
N PHE A 17 6.67 15.90 2.37
CA PHE A 17 7.83 15.13 2.80
C PHE A 17 8.20 14.15 1.71
N ASP A 18 9.46 13.75 1.74
CA ASP A 18 9.96 12.60 1.01
C ASP A 18 10.86 11.76 1.93
N TYR A 19 11.16 10.54 1.53
CA TYR A 19 11.98 9.64 2.32
C TYR A 19 13.45 9.68 1.90
N SER A 20 14.35 9.74 2.88
CA SER A 20 15.79 9.63 2.69
C SER A 20 16.33 8.45 3.47
N SER A 21 16.93 7.50 2.75
CA SER A 21 17.63 6.38 3.39
C SER A 21 18.93 6.82 4.03
N LYS A 22 19.61 7.80 3.42
CA LYS A 22 20.81 8.46 3.96
C LYS A 22 20.58 9.03 5.35
N TYR A 23 19.44 9.68 5.58
CA TYR A 23 19.08 10.24 6.90
C TYR A 23 18.19 9.32 7.75
N GLY A 24 17.83 8.12 7.26
CA GLY A 24 17.03 7.14 7.98
C GLY A 24 15.61 7.59 8.31
N GLY A 25 15.02 8.48 7.50
CA GLY A 25 13.70 9.02 7.78
C GLY A 25 13.23 10.05 6.76
N VAL A 26 12.07 10.65 7.05
CA VAL A 26 11.47 11.65 6.17
C VAL A 26 12.17 13.00 6.28
N ILE A 27 12.28 13.70 5.15
CA ILE A 27 12.78 15.06 5.02
C ILE A 27 11.71 15.96 4.39
N CYS A 28 11.55 17.18 4.91
CA CYS A 28 10.58 18.13 4.36
C CYS A 28 11.11 18.81 3.09
N GLU A 29 10.20 19.45 2.35
CA GLU A 29 10.51 20.15 1.08
C GLU A 29 11.67 21.15 1.17
N ARG A 30 11.83 21.83 2.31
CA ARG A 30 12.96 22.77 2.55
C ARG A 30 14.33 22.09 2.59
N HIS A 31 14.33 20.78 2.81
CA HIS A 31 15.51 19.98 3.11
C HIS A 31 15.76 18.88 2.08
N TRP A 32 14.96 18.84 1.01
CA TRP A 32 15.15 17.93 -0.11
C TRP A 32 16.54 18.05 -0.76
N SER A 33 17.12 19.24 -0.82
CA SER A 33 18.45 19.48 -1.39
C SER A 33 19.61 18.88 -0.58
N MET A 34 19.36 18.37 0.64
CA MET A 34 20.40 17.68 1.41
C MET A 34 20.55 16.21 1.02
N ASP A 35 19.61 15.69 0.25
CA ASP A 35 19.67 14.36 -0.33
C ASP A 35 19.06 14.36 -1.74
N ASP A 36 19.92 14.54 -2.75
CA ASP A 36 19.53 14.44 -4.16
C ASP A 36 19.04 13.03 -4.55
N HIS A 37 19.42 12.01 -3.77
CA HIS A 37 19.04 10.61 -3.97
C HIS A 37 17.91 10.16 -3.02
N ARG A 38 17.18 11.12 -2.42
CA ARG A 38 15.90 10.83 -1.77
C ARG A 38 14.99 10.06 -2.73
N TYR A 39 13.97 9.40 -2.21
CA TYR A 39 13.21 8.43 -3.01
C TYR A 39 12.43 9.04 -4.18
N HIS A 40 12.19 10.36 -4.17
CA HIS A 40 11.34 11.04 -5.13
C HIS A 40 9.96 10.40 -5.25
N ALA A 41 9.46 9.89 -4.13
CA ALA A 41 8.19 9.19 -4.08
C ALA A 41 7.00 10.15 -4.26
N ASP A 42 5.84 9.62 -4.67
CA ASP A 42 4.61 10.41 -4.74
C ASP A 42 4.30 11.00 -3.35
N PRO A 43 4.13 12.33 -3.21
CA PRO A 43 3.87 12.96 -1.92
C PRO A 43 2.61 12.41 -1.22
N ARG A 44 1.62 11.92 -1.97
CA ARG A 44 0.42 11.26 -1.43
C ARG A 44 0.79 9.93 -0.79
N ALA A 45 1.64 9.14 -1.43
CA ALA A 45 2.11 7.88 -0.87
C ALA A 45 2.89 8.12 0.43
N VAL A 46 3.81 9.09 0.44
CA VAL A 46 4.56 9.46 1.65
C VAL A 46 3.61 9.92 2.77
N TYR A 47 2.60 10.73 2.44
CA TYR A 47 1.58 11.15 3.40
C TYR A 47 0.86 9.96 4.05
N PHE A 48 0.36 9.01 3.25
CA PHE A 48 -0.34 7.84 3.77
C PHE A 48 0.57 6.93 4.57
N VAL A 49 1.80 6.67 4.11
CA VAL A 49 2.78 5.86 4.88
C VAL A 49 3.08 6.51 6.23
N ARG A 50 3.29 7.83 6.28
CA ARG A 50 3.46 8.56 7.55
C ARG A 50 2.25 8.38 8.46
N MET A 51 1.05 8.54 7.94
CA MET A 51 -0.19 8.36 8.70
C MET A 51 -0.33 6.92 9.22
N PHE A 52 -0.14 5.92 8.36
CA PHE A 52 -0.25 4.50 8.74
C PHE A 52 0.81 4.07 9.75
N SER A 53 2.01 4.66 9.71
CA SER A 53 3.06 4.37 10.71
C SER A 53 2.67 4.77 12.14
N ALA A 54 1.68 5.66 12.30
CA ALA A 54 1.20 6.14 13.60
C ALA A 54 -0.13 5.50 14.05
N ILE A 55 -0.78 4.69 13.20
CA ILE A 55 -2.08 4.08 13.48
C ILE A 55 -1.87 2.60 13.85
N SER A 56 -2.51 2.16 14.92
CA SER A 56 -2.53 0.75 15.31
C SER A 56 -3.58 -0.03 14.50
N TYR A 57 -3.29 -1.30 14.19
CA TYR A 57 -4.11 -2.12 13.29
C TYR A 57 -5.56 -2.29 13.77
N ASP A 58 -5.78 -2.34 15.09
CA ASP A 58 -7.10 -2.43 15.73
C ASP A 58 -8.01 -1.23 15.44
N LYS A 59 -7.43 -0.09 15.05
CA LYS A 59 -8.17 1.14 14.72
C LYS A 59 -8.54 1.26 13.25
N ILE A 60 -8.11 0.31 12.41
CA ILE A 60 -8.34 0.34 10.97
C ILE A 60 -9.60 -0.48 10.66
N SER A 61 -10.73 0.19 10.43
CA SER A 61 -11.99 -0.45 10.02
C SER A 61 -12.07 -0.72 8.52
N GLY A 62 -11.35 0.05 7.69
CA GLY A 62 -11.29 -0.12 6.25
C GLY A 62 -10.41 0.94 5.59
N ILE A 63 -9.74 0.59 4.49
CA ILE A 63 -8.88 1.49 3.72
C ILE A 63 -9.46 1.61 2.30
N HIS A 64 -10.05 2.76 1.99
CA HIS A 64 -10.60 3.08 0.67
C HIS A 64 -9.71 4.12 -0.01
N LEU A 65 -8.75 3.63 -0.80
CA LEU A 65 -7.85 4.45 -1.61
C LEU A 65 -8.03 4.14 -3.09
N LYS A 66 -7.75 5.11 -3.95
CA LYS A 66 -7.69 4.87 -5.39
C LYS A 66 -6.53 3.92 -5.72
N GLU A 67 -6.67 3.16 -6.80
CA GLU A 67 -5.66 2.17 -7.21
C GLU A 67 -4.29 2.80 -7.48
N GLU A 68 -4.24 4.02 -8.04
CA GLU A 68 -2.97 4.70 -8.30
C GLU A 68 -2.25 5.04 -7.00
N THR A 69 -2.99 5.39 -5.95
CA THR A 69 -2.40 5.69 -4.63
C THR A 69 -1.91 4.42 -3.95
N LYS A 70 -2.67 3.32 -4.05
CA LYS A 70 -2.22 2.01 -3.54
C LYS A 70 -0.94 1.55 -4.22
N GLN A 71 -0.83 1.76 -5.54
CA GLN A 71 0.34 1.40 -6.31
C GLN A 71 1.55 2.25 -5.91
N ALA A 72 1.39 3.56 -5.78
CA ALA A 72 2.46 4.46 -5.31
C ALA A 72 2.93 4.13 -3.88
N ILE A 73 2.02 3.75 -2.98
CA ILE A 73 2.37 3.28 -1.63
C ILE A 73 3.19 1.98 -1.71
N ARG A 74 2.79 1.04 -2.59
CA ARG A 74 3.52 -0.21 -2.78
C ARG A 74 4.94 0.04 -3.28
N GLU A 75 5.11 0.92 -4.26
CA GLU A 75 6.43 1.28 -4.82
C GLU A 75 7.34 1.88 -3.75
N LEU A 76 6.83 2.80 -2.93
CA LEU A 76 7.56 3.37 -1.80
C LEU A 76 7.98 2.29 -0.78
N ILE A 77 7.07 1.36 -0.44
CA ILE A 77 7.39 0.26 0.47
C ILE A 77 8.45 -0.66 -0.14
N ASP A 78 8.33 -1.00 -1.42
CA ASP A 78 9.27 -1.86 -2.13
C ASP A 78 10.68 -1.24 -2.15
N GLN A 79 10.80 0.07 -2.42
CA GLN A 79 12.08 0.79 -2.34
C GLN A 79 12.70 0.72 -0.94
N LEU A 80 11.90 0.85 0.13
CA LEU A 80 12.38 0.69 1.49
C LEU A 80 12.91 -0.72 1.75
N TYR A 81 12.17 -1.76 1.33
CA TYR A 81 12.60 -3.14 1.51
C TYR A 81 13.88 -3.45 0.75
N ASP A 82 13.99 -2.98 -0.49
CA ASP A 82 15.17 -3.19 -1.32
C ASP A 82 16.41 -2.54 -0.67
N GLU A 83 16.28 -1.31 -0.15
CA GLU A 83 17.38 -0.59 0.52
C GLU A 83 17.75 -1.19 1.88
N TYR A 84 16.77 -1.51 2.73
CA TYR A 84 17.03 -1.93 4.11
C TYR A 84 17.33 -3.42 4.26
N VAL A 85 16.77 -4.27 3.40
CA VAL A 85 16.92 -5.72 3.51
C VAL A 85 17.93 -6.23 2.48
N GLY A 86 18.04 -5.61 1.30
CA GLY A 86 19.02 -6.00 0.27
C GLY A 86 18.83 -7.40 -0.30
N ILE A 87 17.68 -8.05 -0.03
CA ILE A 87 17.39 -9.43 -0.45
C ILE A 87 16.08 -9.46 -1.23
N HIS A 88 16.13 -10.00 -2.44
CA HIS A 88 14.93 -10.29 -3.22
C HIS A 88 14.24 -11.55 -2.69
N LEU A 89 13.24 -11.37 -1.82
CA LEU A 89 12.48 -12.46 -1.23
C LEU A 89 11.67 -13.22 -2.28
N LYS A 90 11.85 -14.55 -2.37
CA LYS A 90 11.02 -15.42 -3.24
C LYS A 90 9.53 -15.29 -2.93
N SER A 91 9.18 -15.11 -1.66
CA SER A 91 7.80 -14.89 -1.21
C SER A 91 7.20 -13.58 -1.74
N LYS A 92 8.01 -12.51 -1.88
CA LYS A 92 7.56 -11.24 -2.50
C LYS A 92 7.17 -11.49 -3.96
N LYS A 93 8.05 -12.16 -4.72
CA LYS A 93 7.78 -12.52 -6.12
C LYS A 93 6.50 -13.33 -6.27
N PHE A 94 6.23 -14.26 -5.35
CA PHE A 94 4.97 -15.00 -5.33
C PHE A 94 3.76 -14.06 -5.10
N ILE A 95 3.81 -13.18 -4.10
CA ILE A 95 2.76 -12.20 -3.80
C ILE A 95 2.52 -11.25 -4.99
N ASP A 96 3.57 -10.84 -5.69
CA ASP A 96 3.48 -10.02 -6.91
C ASP A 96 2.69 -10.76 -8.01
N GLN A 97 2.93 -12.06 -8.16
CA GLN A 97 2.26 -12.92 -9.15
C GLN A 97 0.80 -13.21 -8.79
N MET A 98 0.42 -13.18 -7.51
CA MET A 98 -0.97 -13.45 -7.08
C MET A 98 -1.99 -12.52 -7.74
N LYS A 99 -1.63 -11.27 -8.08
CA LYS A 99 -2.54 -10.37 -8.83
C LYS A 99 -3.01 -11.00 -10.15
N SER A 100 -2.13 -11.74 -10.83
CA SER A 100 -2.47 -12.43 -12.09
C SER A 100 -3.35 -13.65 -11.86
N TRP A 101 -3.24 -14.32 -10.71
CA TRP A 101 -3.99 -15.52 -10.36
C TRP A 101 -5.33 -15.25 -9.70
N ALA A 102 -5.70 -13.99 -9.50
CA ALA A 102 -6.98 -13.61 -8.92
C ALA A 102 -8.18 -14.27 -9.64
N HIS A 103 -8.07 -14.53 -10.94
CA HIS A 103 -9.09 -15.25 -11.70
C HIS A 103 -9.15 -16.76 -11.42
N VAL A 104 -8.02 -17.38 -11.06
CA VAL A 104 -7.89 -18.81 -10.74
C VAL A 104 -8.43 -19.12 -9.35
N LEU A 105 -8.33 -18.16 -8.42
CA LEU A 105 -8.80 -18.30 -7.04
C LEU A 105 -10.29 -17.99 -6.85
N LYS A 106 -11.01 -17.55 -7.90
CA LYS A 106 -12.45 -17.39 -7.83
C LYS A 106 -13.10 -18.77 -7.70
N THR A 107 -13.65 -19.05 -6.52
CA THR A 107 -14.56 -20.19 -6.34
C THR A 107 -15.71 -20.02 -7.34
N PRO A 108 -16.10 -21.07 -8.10
CA PRO A 108 -17.22 -20.95 -9.03
C PRO A 108 -18.44 -20.47 -8.24
N GLU A 109 -18.98 -19.32 -8.64
CA GLU A 109 -20.20 -18.79 -8.07
C GLU A 109 -21.28 -19.88 -8.21
N LYS A 110 -21.89 -20.29 -7.10
CA LYS A 110 -23.09 -21.11 -7.15
C LYS A 110 -24.16 -20.28 -7.84
N ASP A 111 -24.35 -20.53 -9.12
CA ASP A 111 -25.40 -19.98 -9.96
C ASP A 111 -26.78 -20.20 -9.30
N GLN A 112 -27.34 -19.15 -8.71
CA GLN A 112 -28.66 -19.15 -8.08
C GLN A 112 -29.80 -18.94 -9.10
N SER A 113 -29.55 -19.04 -10.42
CA SER A 113 -30.58 -18.78 -11.44
C SER A 113 -31.53 -19.96 -11.75
N LYS A 114 -31.44 -21.09 -11.03
CA LYS A 114 -32.27 -22.29 -11.32
C LYS A 114 -33.42 -22.61 -10.35
N LYS A 115 -33.78 -21.72 -9.42
CA LYS A 115 -34.84 -22.05 -8.42
C LYS A 115 -36.27 -21.57 -8.74
N GLU A 116 -36.52 -20.94 -9.90
CA GLU A 116 -37.84 -20.38 -10.24
C GLU A 116 -38.60 -21.09 -11.39
N LYS A 117 -38.24 -22.33 -11.77
CA LYS A 117 -38.95 -23.05 -12.85
C LYS A 117 -39.64 -24.37 -12.47
N GLU A 118 -39.86 -24.63 -11.19
CA GLU A 118 -40.68 -25.79 -10.76
C GLU A 118 -41.75 -25.37 -9.75
N THR A 119 -42.73 -24.59 -10.21
CA THR A 119 -44.09 -24.68 -9.66
C THR A 119 -44.85 -25.69 -10.53
N PRO A 120 -45.25 -26.86 -10.00
CA PRO A 120 -46.07 -27.79 -10.75
C PRO A 120 -47.48 -27.21 -10.90
N GLU A 121 -47.93 -27.06 -12.14
CA GLU A 121 -49.35 -27.06 -12.48
C GLU A 121 -49.97 -28.33 -11.88
N LYS A 122 -50.89 -28.15 -10.93
CA LYS A 122 -51.85 -29.18 -10.56
C LYS A 122 -53.21 -28.73 -11.07
N GLU A 123 -53.63 -29.39 -12.14
CA GLU A 123 -55.02 -29.58 -12.53
C GLU A 123 -55.74 -30.42 -11.46
N GLU A 124 -56.81 -29.88 -10.88
CA GLU A 124 -58.15 -30.47 -10.63
C GLU A 124 -58.95 -29.58 -9.66
#